data_AF-A0A9E3AV61-F1
#
_entry.id   AF-A0A9E3AV61-F1
#
_cell.length_a   1.000
_cell.length_b   1.000
_cell.length_c   1.000
_cell.angle_alpha   90.00
_cell.angle_beta   90.00
_cell.angle_gamma   90.00
#
_symmetry.space_group_name_H-M   'P 1'
#
loop_
_entity.id
_entity.type
_entity.pdbx_description
1 polymer ?
#
loop_
_entity_poly.entity_id
_entity_poly.type
_entity_poly.pdbx_seq_one_letter_code
_entity_poly.pdbx_strand_id
1 'polypeptide(L)'
;EAVATSEDGVRCDGVGCVVHARDTVIAAASRIEALAEDCASATIVISSVPADRSCRGPLLVIDRFTIERAGGYAIRLSRPLQVETVAGERGARPWSMPPPKRGSSQYRRINPTSLP
;
A
#
# COMPACT_ATOMS: atom_id res chain seq x y z
N GLU A 1 20.83 -2.66 -10.85
CA GLU A 1 19.54 -2.64 -10.12
C GLU A 1 18.99 -4.06 -10.10
N ALA A 2 18.36 -4.50 -9.01
CA ALA A 2 17.72 -5.81 -8.96
C ALA A 2 16.25 -5.66 -9.36
N VAL A 3 15.83 -6.37 -10.41
CA VAL A 3 14.45 -6.46 -10.85
C VAL A 3 13.94 -7.82 -10.40
N ALA A 4 12.84 -7.84 -9.65
CA ALA A 4 12.22 -9.09 -9.22
C ALA A 4 11.60 -9.83 -10.41
N THR A 5 11.67 -11.15 -10.39
CA THR A 5 11.27 -12.04 -11.49
C THR A 5 10.16 -13.00 -11.05
N SER A 6 9.73 -13.88 -11.96
CA SER A 6 8.80 -14.95 -11.63
C SER A 6 9.30 -15.93 -10.57
N GLU A 7 10.62 -16.12 -10.49
CA GLU A 7 11.23 -16.97 -9.45
C GLU A 7 11.09 -16.33 -8.06
N ASP A 8 10.96 -15.01 -7.99
CA ASP A 8 10.70 -14.24 -6.77
C ASP A 8 9.20 -14.16 -6.43
N GLY A 9 8.35 -14.91 -7.12
CA GLY A 9 6.90 -14.92 -6.92
C GLY A 9 6.18 -13.71 -7.52
N VAL A 10 6.81 -13.01 -8.47
CA VAL A 10 6.21 -11.89 -9.21
C VAL A 10 5.54 -12.39 -10.48
N ARG A 11 4.29 -11.99 -10.70
CA ARG A 11 3.59 -12.20 -11.97
C ARG A 11 3.10 -10.86 -12.49
N CYS A 12 3.47 -10.53 -13.72
CA CYS A 12 3.07 -9.29 -14.36
C CYS A 12 2.34 -9.57 -15.67
N ASP A 13 1.41 -8.68 -16.00
CA ASP A 13 0.73 -8.62 -17.28
C ASP A 13 0.73 -7.17 -17.81
N GLY A 14 -0.13 -6.87 -18.77
CA GLY A 14 -0.21 -5.54 -19.38
C GLY A 14 -0.85 -4.45 -18.50
N VAL A 15 -1.48 -4.83 -17.37
CA VAL A 15 -2.24 -3.91 -16.50
C VAL A 15 -1.66 -3.80 -15.09
N GLY A 16 -0.81 -4.73 -14.67
CA GLY A 16 -0.11 -4.64 -13.39
C GLY A 16 0.81 -5.82 -13.07
N CYS A 17 1.19 -5.90 -11.80
CA CYS A 17 1.93 -7.03 -11.25
C CYS A 17 1.37 -7.45 -9.89
N VAL A 18 1.39 -8.74 -9.60
CA VAL A 18 1.10 -9.31 -8.28
C VAL A 18 2.35 -10.01 -7.75
N VAL A 19 2.65 -9.78 -6.48
CA VAL A 19 3.79 -10.36 -5.77
C VAL A 19 3.30 -11.14 -4.56
N HIS A 20 3.72 -12.39 -4.47
CA HIS A 20 3.53 -13.22 -3.27
C HIS A 20 4.80 -13.18 -2.42
N ALA A 21 4.81 -12.34 -1.38
CA ALA A 21 5.94 -12.19 -0.48
C ALA A 21 5.58 -12.70 0.93
N ARG A 22 6.13 -13.86 1.31
CA ARG A 22 5.78 -14.56 2.56
C ARG A 22 4.26 -14.79 2.61
N ASP A 23 3.59 -14.30 3.66
CA ASP A 23 2.13 -14.38 3.82
C ASP A 23 1.40 -13.10 3.36
N THR A 24 2.06 -12.26 2.55
CA THR A 24 1.50 -10.98 2.07
C THR A 24 1.39 -11.00 0.56
N VAL A 25 0.20 -10.67 0.06
CA VAL A 25 -0.03 -10.42 -1.37
C VAL A 25 0.06 -8.93 -1.62
N ILE A 26 0.92 -8.53 -2.53
CA ILE A 26 1.13 -7.13 -2.92
C ILE A 26 0.75 -7.00 -4.39
N ALA A 27 -0.19 -6.11 -4.71
CA ALA A 27 -0.54 -5.78 -6.07
C ALA A 27 -0.03 -4.39 -6.45
N ALA A 28 0.52 -4.28 -7.65
CA ALA A 28 0.98 -3.05 -8.27
C ALA A 28 0.12 -2.77 -9.52
N ALA A 29 -0.95 -2.00 -9.33
CA ALA A 29 -1.86 -1.62 -10.40
C ALA A 29 -1.27 -0.46 -11.21
N SER A 30 -1.11 -0.66 -12.52
CA SER A 30 -0.67 0.39 -13.45
C SER A 30 -1.82 0.99 -14.26
N ARG A 31 -2.92 0.25 -14.39
CA ARG A 31 -4.14 0.64 -15.12
C ARG A 31 -5.38 0.46 -14.24
N ILE A 32 -6.48 1.11 -14.63
CA ILE A 32 -7.71 1.14 -13.81
C ILE A 32 -8.46 -0.20 -13.81
N GLU A 33 -8.28 -0.99 -14.86
CA GLU A 33 -8.92 -2.29 -15.05
C GLU A 33 -8.44 -3.33 -14.04
N ALA A 34 -7.17 -3.26 -13.61
CA ALA A 34 -6.60 -4.15 -12.59
C ALA A 34 -7.10 -3.85 -11.16
N LEU A 35 -7.49 -2.59 -10.92
CA LEU A 35 -7.69 -2.09 -9.56
C LEU A 35 -8.79 -2.85 -8.80
N ALA A 36 -9.90 -3.21 -9.46
CA ALA A 36 -11.01 -3.87 -8.79
C ALA A 36 -10.61 -5.27 -8.26
N GLU A 37 -9.89 -6.04 -9.07
CA GLU A 37 -9.38 -7.36 -8.70
C GLU A 37 -8.28 -7.28 -7.64
N ASP A 38 -7.34 -6.35 -7.84
CA ASP A 38 -6.22 -6.12 -6.91
C ASP A 38 -6.74 -5.71 -5.52
N CYS A 39 -7.73 -4.82 -5.46
CA CYS A 39 -8.36 -4.40 -4.20
C CYS A 39 -9.15 -5.53 -3.51
N ALA A 40 -9.63 -6.51 -4.26
CA ALA A 40 -10.38 -7.63 -3.69
C ALA A 40 -9.46 -8.72 -3.12
N SER A 41 -8.24 -8.86 -3.66
CA SER A 41 -7.37 -10.01 -3.41
C SER A 41 -6.08 -9.68 -2.66
N ALA A 42 -5.57 -8.45 -2.79
CA ALA A 42 -4.27 -8.09 -2.23
C ALA A 42 -4.36 -7.57 -0.79
N THR A 43 -3.32 -7.84 -0.02
CA THR A 43 -3.12 -7.26 1.32
C THR A 43 -2.63 -5.81 1.23
N ILE A 44 -1.79 -5.52 0.23
CA ILE A 44 -1.25 -4.19 -0.06
C ILE A 44 -1.50 -3.89 -1.54
N VAL A 45 -2.04 -2.72 -1.84
CA VAL A 45 -2.21 -2.24 -3.22
C VAL A 45 -1.38 -0.98 -3.41
N ILE A 46 -0.52 -0.98 -4.41
CA ILE A 46 0.22 0.18 -4.89
C ILE A 46 -0.36 0.51 -6.26
N SER A 47 -0.83 1.73 -6.47
CA SER A 47 -1.59 2.10 -7.66
C SER A 47 -1.06 3.38 -8.30
N SER A 48 -0.74 3.29 -9.58
CA SER A 48 -0.38 4.47 -10.39
C SER A 48 -1.63 5.26 -10.80
N VAL A 49 -2.79 4.60 -10.83
CA VAL A 49 -4.09 5.25 -11.03
C VAL A 49 -4.72 5.62 -9.68
N PRO A 50 -5.58 6.64 -9.62
CA PRO A 50 -6.35 6.92 -8.41
C PRO A 50 -7.15 5.69 -7.97
N ALA A 51 -6.88 5.19 -6.77
CA ALA A 51 -7.65 4.10 -6.18
C ALA A 51 -8.94 4.60 -5.52
N ASP A 52 -8.90 5.88 -5.11
CA ASP A 52 -9.97 6.64 -4.51
C ASP A 52 -10.58 5.92 -3.28
N ARG A 53 -11.79 6.29 -2.86
CA ARG A 53 -12.51 5.59 -1.77
C ARG A 53 -13.10 4.23 -2.18
N SER A 54 -12.91 3.80 -3.43
CA SER A 54 -13.43 2.53 -3.98
C SER A 54 -12.66 1.31 -3.49
N CYS A 55 -11.35 1.42 -3.30
CA CYS A 55 -10.50 0.32 -2.86
C CYS A 55 -10.62 0.11 -1.34
N ARG A 56 -11.57 -0.74 -0.92
CA ARG A 56 -11.88 -1.01 0.50
C ARG A 56 -11.75 -2.50 0.80
N GLY A 57 -10.53 -2.95 0.98
CA GLY A 57 -10.21 -4.36 1.20
C GLY A 57 -8.79 -4.54 1.72
N PRO A 58 -7.78 -3.97 1.02
CA PRO A 58 -6.39 -4.08 1.44
C PRO A 58 -6.14 -3.39 2.77
N LEU A 59 -5.14 -3.88 3.51
CA LEU A 59 -4.65 -3.24 4.75
C LEU A 59 -3.94 -1.91 4.47
N LEU A 60 -3.40 -1.76 3.26
CA LEU A 60 -2.70 -0.57 2.82
C LEU A 60 -2.94 -0.34 1.34
N VAL A 61 -3.40 0.86 1.00
CA VAL A 61 -3.55 1.33 -0.38
C VAL A 61 -2.70 2.58 -0.54
N ILE A 62 -1.77 2.55 -1.49
CA ILE A 62 -0.87 3.65 -1.84
C ILE A 62 -1.17 4.03 -3.28
N ASP A 63 -1.88 5.13 -3.46
CA ASP A 63 -2.13 5.73 -4.77
C ASP A 63 -1.43 7.09 -4.92
N ARG A 64 -1.59 7.74 -6.07
CA ARG A 64 -0.98 9.06 -6.34
C ARG A 64 -1.30 10.08 -5.24
N PHE A 65 -2.56 10.14 -4.80
CA PHE A 65 -3.00 11.13 -3.82
C PHE A 65 -2.45 10.83 -2.43
N THR A 66 -2.25 9.56 -2.13
CA THR A 66 -1.63 9.09 -0.89
C THR A 66 -0.16 9.48 -0.84
N ILE A 67 0.57 9.28 -1.93
CA ILE A 67 1.97 9.71 -2.07
C ILE A 67 2.07 11.24 -2.00
N GLU A 68 1.20 11.98 -2.67
CA GLU A 68 1.19 13.46 -2.61
C GLU A 68 1.04 14.00 -1.18
N ARG A 69 0.25 13.31 -0.33
CA ARG A 69 0.03 13.70 1.07
C ARG A 69 1.12 13.23 2.03
N ALA A 70 1.61 12.00 1.86
CA ALA A 70 2.48 11.36 2.83
C ALA A 70 3.96 11.29 2.41
N GLY A 71 4.26 11.56 1.14
CA GLY A 71 5.58 11.38 0.54
C GLY A 71 5.91 9.90 0.30
N GLY A 72 7.20 9.57 0.31
CA GLY A 72 7.69 8.21 0.14
C GLY A 72 7.29 7.28 1.29
N TYR A 73 7.18 5.99 0.97
CA TYR A 73 6.80 4.91 1.89
C TYR A 73 7.95 3.92 2.07
N ALA A 74 8.20 3.51 3.30
CA ALA A 74 8.99 2.33 3.62
C ALA A 74 8.08 1.31 4.31
N ILE A 75 7.99 0.11 3.75
CA ILE A 75 7.10 -0.95 4.24
C ILE A 75 7.95 -2.13 4.67
N ARG A 76 7.78 -2.55 5.92
CA ARG A 76 8.40 -3.77 6.47
C ARG A 76 7.33 -4.84 6.60
N LEU A 77 7.51 -5.94 5.86
CA LEU A 77 6.60 -7.10 5.87
C LEU A 77 6.76 -7.92 7.16
N SER A 78 6.35 -7.33 8.27
CA SER A 78 6.30 -7.94 9.61
C SER A 78 4.85 -8.13 10.05
N ARG A 79 4.65 -8.81 11.19
CA ARG A 79 3.36 -8.87 11.89
C ARG A 79 3.52 -8.19 13.25
N PRO A 80 2.92 -7.00 13.49
CA PRO A 80 2.12 -6.20 12.55
C PRO A 80 2.94 -5.61 11.39
N LEU A 81 2.26 -5.27 10.29
CA LEU A 81 2.87 -4.55 9.16
C LEU A 81 3.38 -3.20 9.66
N GLN A 82 4.66 -2.89 9.43
CA GLN A 82 5.22 -1.59 9.80
C GLN A 82 5.38 -0.71 8.58
N VAL A 83 4.88 0.52 8.69
CA VAL A 83 4.83 1.49 7.60
C VAL A 83 5.35 2.82 8.11
N GLU A 84 6.38 3.33 7.45
CA GLU A 84 6.97 4.64 7.70
C GLU A 84 6.76 5.51 6.47
N THR A 85 6.57 6.82 6.67
CA THR A 85 6.36 7.77 5.59
C THR A 85 7.21 9.01 5.81
N VAL A 86 7.61 9.66 4.73
CA VAL A 86 8.39 10.91 4.81
C VAL A 86 7.65 11.97 5.63
N ALA A 87 6.34 12.16 5.42
CA ALA A 87 5.55 13.10 6.20
C ALA A 87 5.45 12.71 7.68
N GLY A 88 5.38 11.42 7.99
CA GLY A 88 5.35 10.90 9.36
C GLY A 88 6.64 11.21 10.13
N GLU A 89 7.79 10.97 9.50
CA GLU A 89 9.13 11.23 10.08
C GLU A 89 9.43 12.73 10.18
N ARG A 90 9.10 13.49 9.14
CA ARG A 90 9.34 14.93 9.09
C ARG A 90 8.53 15.73 10.13
N GLY A 91 7.36 15.21 10.51
CA GLY A 91 6.42 15.86 11.42
C GLY A 91 5.67 17.06 10.84
N ALA A 92 4.95 17.78 11.68
CA ALA A 92 4.16 18.95 11.28
C ALA A 92 5.06 20.19 11.12
N ARG A 93 5.27 20.64 9.87
CA ARG A 93 6.02 21.87 9.55
C ARG A 93 5.08 22.91 8.92
N PRO A 94 5.18 24.20 9.28
CA PRO A 94 4.28 25.25 8.78
C PRO A 94 4.26 25.43 7.25
N TRP A 95 5.36 25.11 6.57
CA TRP A 95 5.52 25.26 5.11
C TRP A 95 5.21 23.97 4.33
N SER A 96 4.51 23.01 4.93
CA SER A 96 4.25 21.71 4.33
C SER A 96 2.80 21.29 4.54
N MET A 97 2.30 20.40 3.68
CA MET A 97 1.01 19.76 3.98
C MET A 97 1.08 19.04 5.34
N PRO A 98 0.07 19.22 6.20
CA PRO A 98 -0.01 18.49 7.46
C PRO A 98 0.05 17.00 7.19
N PRO A 99 0.79 16.22 8.01
CA PRO A 99 0.77 14.78 7.87
C PRO A 99 -0.67 14.28 8.02
N PRO A 100 -1.06 13.20 7.31
CA PRO A 100 -2.33 12.55 7.57
C PRO A 100 -2.44 12.23 9.06
N LYS A 101 -3.61 12.47 9.67
CA LYS A 101 -3.80 12.27 11.12
C LYS A 101 -3.36 10.85 11.49
N ARG A 102 -2.60 10.68 12.58
CA ARG A 102 -2.29 9.33 13.11
C ARG A 102 -3.62 8.62 13.40
N GLY A 103 -3.98 7.63 12.58
CA GLY A 103 -5.28 6.94 12.59
C GLY A 103 -6.17 7.15 11.36
N SER A 104 -5.82 8.08 10.46
CA SER A 104 -6.44 8.20 9.12
C SER A 104 -5.59 7.54 8.01
N SER A 105 -4.43 6.98 8.37
CA SER A 105 -3.79 5.97 7.52
C SER A 105 -4.77 4.81 7.39
N GLN A 106 -4.93 4.28 6.19
CA GLN A 106 -5.82 3.16 5.87
C GLN A 106 -5.47 1.86 6.65
N TYR A 107 -4.45 1.91 7.52
CA TYR A 107 -4.19 0.97 8.59
C TYR A 107 -5.37 0.90 9.58
N ARG A 108 -6.45 0.21 9.19
CA ARG A 108 -7.37 -0.39 10.14
C ARG A 108 -6.51 -1.18 11.12
N ARG A 109 -6.45 -0.72 12.36
CA ARG A 109 -5.92 -1.50 13.47
C ARG A 109 -6.77 -2.76 13.57
N ILE A 110 -6.34 -3.87 12.96
CA ILE A 110 -6.78 -5.17 13.44
C ILE A 110 -6.11 -5.29 14.80
N ASN A 111 -6.91 -5.06 15.85
CA ASN A 111 -6.50 -5.37 17.20
C ASN A 111 -6.12 -6.86 17.22
N PRO A 112 -4.91 -7.24 17.70
CA PRO A 112 -4.44 -8.62 17.70
C PRO A 112 -5.21 -9.56 18.65
N THR A 113 -6.37 -9.15 19.17
CA THR A 113 -7.13 -9.88 20.20
C THR A 113 -8.48 -10.42 19.71
N SER A 114 -8.67 -10.55 18.40
CA SER A 114 -9.88 -11.19 17.88
C SER A 114 -9.53 -12.08 16.68
N LEU A 115 -9.01 -13.27 16.97
CA LEU A 115 -9.32 -14.55 16.34
C LEU A 115 -8.91 -15.63 17.37
N PRO A 116 -9.71 -16.71 17.54
CA PRO A 116 -9.50 -17.73 18.58
C PRO A 116 -8.19 -18.49 18.43
#